data_AF-A0A6I9P1J5-F1
#
_entry.id   AF-A0A6I9P1J5-F1
#
_cell.length_a   1.000
_cell.length_b   1.000
_cell.length_c   1.000
_cell.angle_alpha   90.00
_cell.angle_beta   90.00
_cell.angle_gamma   90.00
#
_symmetry.space_group_name_H-M   'P 1'
#
loop_
_entity.id
_entity.type
_entity.pdbx_description
1 polymer ?
#
loop_
_entity_poly.entity_id
_entity_poly.type
_entity_poly.pdbx_seq_one_letter_code
_entity_poly.pdbx_strand_id
1 'polypeptide(L)'
;MSAALPEHEGDGVEVAEDELKALLYSPQEGEWGAHTRDEECERVIFGIDLLLTLDVAKAFASPVNLQDYPLYCTAVSYPTDLSTIHKRLENRYYRRISALMWEVRYVEHNARTFNEPQSPIVATAKVVTDILLRYIGDQSCTDILDLYHKLRSEVSSGGEEV
;
A
#
# COMPACT_ATOMS: atom_id res chain seq x y z
N MET A 1 8.77 -31.76 18.34
CA MET A 1 10.19 -31.35 18.38
C MET A 1 10.56 -31.08 19.83
N SER A 2 11.69 -31.60 20.29
CA SER A 2 12.23 -31.27 21.62
C SER A 2 13.12 -30.05 21.45
N ALA A 3 12.82 -28.96 22.15
CA ALA A 3 13.69 -27.78 22.16
C ALA A 3 15.03 -28.13 22.84
N ALA A 4 16.14 -27.67 22.28
CA ALA A 4 17.46 -27.80 22.92
C ALA A 4 17.53 -26.85 24.13
N LEU A 5 18.12 -27.31 25.23
CA LEU A 5 18.33 -26.50 26.43
C LEU A 5 19.75 -25.92 26.41
N PRO A 6 19.94 -24.68 26.89
CA PRO A 6 21.27 -24.09 27.02
C PRO A 6 22.13 -24.86 28.03
N GLU A 7 23.45 -24.89 27.79
CA GLU A 7 24.40 -25.60 28.66
C GLU A 7 24.56 -24.91 30.03
N HIS A 8 24.45 -23.58 30.08
CA HIS A 8 24.51 -22.79 31.32
C HIS A 8 23.35 -21.78 31.45
N GLU A 9 23.04 -21.45 32.70
CA GLU A 9 22.03 -20.45 33.04
C GLU A 9 22.48 -19.06 32.56
N GLY A 10 21.77 -18.50 31.58
CA GLY A 10 22.09 -17.22 30.94
C GLY A 10 22.62 -17.33 29.50
N ASP A 11 22.91 -18.53 29.01
CA ASP A 11 23.35 -18.75 27.63
C ASP A 11 22.18 -18.70 26.63
N GLY A 12 22.51 -18.36 25.38
CA GLY A 12 21.62 -18.52 24.23
C GLY A 12 21.73 -19.91 23.62
N VAL A 13 20.67 -20.36 22.97
CA VAL A 13 20.67 -21.55 22.11
C VAL A 13 20.59 -21.09 20.67
N GLU A 14 21.46 -21.60 19.80
CA GLU A 14 21.37 -21.31 18.36
C GLU A 14 20.04 -21.85 17.81
N VAL A 15 19.32 -21.02 17.06
CA VAL A 15 18.10 -21.43 16.36
C VAL A 15 18.51 -22.36 15.23
N ALA A 16 17.99 -23.58 15.24
CA ALA A 16 18.26 -24.54 14.19
C ALA A 16 17.63 -24.06 12.85
N GLU A 17 18.25 -24.37 11.71
CA GLU A 17 17.75 -23.90 10.41
C GLU A 17 16.31 -24.32 10.11
N ASP A 18 15.91 -25.52 10.56
CA ASP A 18 14.56 -26.05 10.41
C ASP A 18 13.56 -25.35 11.32
N GLU A 19 13.96 -24.98 12.54
CA GLU A 19 13.18 -24.12 13.44
C GLU A 19 12.97 -22.74 12.82
N LEU A 20 14.04 -22.12 12.32
CA LEU A 20 13.96 -20.82 11.64
C LEU A 20 13.01 -20.90 10.44
N LYS A 21 13.14 -21.92 9.59
CA LYS A 21 12.26 -22.14 8.43
C LYS A 21 10.80 -22.37 8.84
N ALA A 22 10.55 -23.10 9.93
CA ALA A 22 9.20 -23.32 10.46
C ALA A 22 8.57 -22.03 11.02
N LEU A 23 9.39 -21.09 11.48
CA LEU A 23 8.96 -19.78 11.96
C LEU A 23 8.78 -18.74 10.85
N LEU A 24 9.31 -18.99 9.65
CA LEU A 24 9.12 -18.09 8.51
C LEU A 24 7.64 -18.02 8.13
N TYR A 25 7.17 -16.80 7.96
CA TYR A 25 5.79 -16.57 7.58
C TYR A 25 5.48 -17.18 6.21
N SER A 26 4.43 -18.00 6.17
CA SER A 26 3.80 -18.50 4.95
C SER A 26 2.37 -17.95 4.85
N PRO A 27 1.93 -17.46 3.68
CA PRO A 27 0.56 -16.98 3.48
C PRO A 27 -0.48 -18.03 3.87
N GLN A 28 -1.45 -17.63 4.70
CA GLN A 28 -2.56 -18.48 5.09
C GLN A 28 -3.79 -18.22 4.20
N GLU A 29 -4.67 -19.22 4.13
CA GLU A 29 -5.95 -19.09 3.43
C GLU A 29 -6.75 -17.89 3.97
N GLY A 30 -7.31 -17.09 3.06
CA GLY A 30 -8.09 -15.90 3.41
C GLY A 30 -7.27 -14.63 3.70
N GLU A 31 -5.95 -14.69 3.90
CA GLU A 31 -5.13 -13.47 4.12
C GLU A 31 -5.02 -12.59 2.85
N TRP A 32 -5.27 -13.16 1.68
CA TRP A 32 -5.14 -12.54 0.35
C TRP A 32 -6.40 -12.68 -0.53
N GLY A 33 -7.54 -13.06 0.06
CA GLY A 33 -8.79 -13.24 -0.68
C GLY A 33 -8.81 -14.51 -1.54
N ALA A 34 -9.32 -14.39 -2.76
CA ALA A 34 -9.47 -15.47 -3.72
C ALA A 34 -8.17 -15.85 -4.44
N HIS A 35 -7.21 -14.93 -4.53
CA HIS A 35 -5.91 -15.15 -5.15
C HIS A 35 -4.83 -15.47 -4.11
N THR A 36 -3.74 -16.07 -4.57
CA THR A 36 -2.52 -16.17 -3.77
C THR A 36 -1.91 -14.77 -3.55
N ARG A 37 -1.05 -14.64 -2.53
CA ARG A 37 -0.27 -13.41 -2.31
C ARG A 37 0.49 -12.98 -3.56
N ASP A 38 1.10 -13.93 -4.26
CA ASP A 38 2.03 -13.60 -5.34
C ASP A 38 1.27 -13.11 -6.57
N GLU A 39 0.17 -13.78 -6.95
CA GLU A 39 -0.74 -13.33 -8.01
C GLU A 39 -1.31 -11.95 -7.70
N GLU A 40 -1.74 -11.73 -6.45
CA GLU A 40 -2.32 -10.45 -6.05
C GLU A 40 -1.28 -9.33 -5.99
N CYS A 41 -0.05 -9.61 -5.52
CA CYS A 41 1.05 -8.65 -5.57
C CYS A 41 1.35 -8.23 -7.02
N GLU A 42 1.47 -9.19 -7.94
CA GLU A 42 1.74 -8.91 -9.36
C GLU A 42 0.63 -8.08 -10.00
N ARG A 43 -0.63 -8.42 -9.71
CA ARG A 43 -1.80 -7.67 -10.17
C ARG A 43 -1.79 -6.22 -9.68
N VAL A 44 -1.55 -6.01 -8.38
CA VAL A 44 -1.55 -4.67 -7.79
C VAL A 44 -0.35 -3.86 -8.27
N ILE A 45 0.82 -4.47 -8.44
CA ILE A 45 2.01 -3.84 -9.05
C ILE A 45 1.66 -3.30 -10.44
N PHE A 46 1.09 -4.14 -11.30
CA PHE A 46 0.68 -3.72 -12.64
C PHE A 46 -0.36 -2.59 -12.60
N GLY A 47 -1.32 -2.66 -11.68
CA GLY A 47 -2.29 -1.59 -11.45
C GLY A 47 -1.62 -0.26 -11.04
N ILE A 48 -0.64 -0.30 -10.13
CA ILE A 48 0.15 0.88 -9.73
C ILE A 48 0.92 1.44 -10.92
N ASP A 49 1.58 0.60 -11.73
CA ASP A 49 2.31 1.04 -12.92
C ASP A 49 1.42 1.79 -13.91
N LEU A 50 0.23 1.23 -14.21
CA LEU A 50 -0.75 1.90 -15.06
C LEU A 50 -1.22 3.22 -14.46
N LEU A 51 -1.50 3.25 -13.15
CA LEU A 51 -1.96 4.46 -12.46
C LEU A 51 -0.89 5.56 -12.48
N LEU A 52 0.39 5.20 -12.36
CA LEU A 52 1.53 6.11 -12.43
C LEU A 52 1.75 6.72 -13.84
N THR A 53 1.10 6.19 -14.88
CA THR A 53 1.08 6.84 -16.21
C THR A 53 0.15 8.06 -16.26
N LEU A 54 -0.75 8.21 -15.28
CA LEU A 54 -1.72 9.30 -15.23
C LEU A 54 -1.18 10.50 -14.44
N ASP A 55 -1.43 11.71 -14.95
CA ASP A 55 -1.02 12.95 -14.27
C ASP A 55 -1.57 13.08 -12.85
N VAL A 56 -2.74 12.48 -12.57
CA VAL A 56 -3.37 12.48 -11.25
C VAL A 56 -2.52 11.79 -10.18
N ALA A 57 -1.67 10.85 -10.56
CA ALA A 57 -0.84 10.07 -9.64
C ALA A 57 0.59 10.64 -9.48
N LYS A 58 0.98 11.60 -10.33
CA LYS A 58 2.36 12.11 -10.42
C LYS A 58 2.92 12.62 -9.09
N ALA A 59 2.09 13.28 -8.29
CA ALA A 59 2.49 13.81 -6.98
C ALA A 59 2.82 12.72 -5.94
N PHE A 60 2.36 11.49 -6.16
CA PHE A 60 2.52 10.34 -5.26
C PHE A 60 3.47 9.28 -5.82
N ALA A 61 4.15 9.57 -6.93
CA ALA A 61 5.04 8.65 -7.63
C ALA A 61 6.39 8.43 -6.93
N SER A 62 6.72 9.22 -5.92
CA SER A 62 7.98 9.16 -5.18
C SER A 62 7.82 9.74 -3.77
N PRO A 63 8.74 9.42 -2.84
CA PRO A 63 8.73 10.00 -1.51
C PRO A 63 8.79 11.53 -1.55
N VAL A 64 8.13 12.18 -0.60
CA VAL A 64 8.21 13.64 -0.44
C VAL A 64 9.67 14.04 -0.17
N ASN A 65 10.18 14.98 -0.96
CA ASN A 65 11.53 15.50 -0.77
C ASN A 65 11.59 16.38 0.50
N LEU A 66 12.30 15.92 1.52
CA LEU A 66 12.42 16.65 2.80
C LEU A 66 13.29 17.91 2.71
N GLN A 67 14.07 18.09 1.64
CA GLN A 67 14.75 19.37 1.39
C GLN A 67 13.75 20.44 0.96
N ASP A 68 12.76 20.06 0.13
CA ASP A 68 11.71 20.96 -0.34
C ASP A 68 10.63 21.16 0.73
N TYR A 69 10.37 20.12 1.54
CA TYR A 69 9.34 20.11 2.60
C TYR A 69 9.92 19.70 3.97
N PRO A 70 10.76 20.54 4.60
CA PRO A 70 11.46 20.19 5.84
C PRO A 70 10.55 19.95 7.05
N LEU A 71 9.32 20.48 7.03
CA LEU A 71 8.34 20.29 8.10
C LEU A 71 7.51 19.00 7.93
N TYR A 72 7.66 18.26 6.82
CA TYR A 72 6.81 17.11 6.51
C TYR A 72 6.83 16.06 7.62
N CYS A 73 8.02 15.67 8.07
CA CYS A 73 8.18 14.67 9.14
C CYS A 73 7.79 15.17 10.54
N THR A 74 7.49 16.47 10.71
CA THR A 74 6.94 16.97 11.98
C THR A 74 5.43 16.76 12.09
N ALA A 75 4.73 16.65 10.96
CA ALA A 75 3.29 16.45 10.89
C ALA A 75 2.93 15.00 10.51
N VAL A 76 3.70 14.37 9.62
CA VAL A 76 3.44 13.03 9.09
C VAL A 76 4.33 12.00 9.80
N SER A 77 3.69 11.14 10.60
CA SER A 77 4.37 10.10 11.40
C SER A 77 4.80 8.89 10.57
N TYR A 78 4.14 8.63 9.44
CA TYR A 78 4.43 7.50 8.57
C TYR A 78 4.43 7.92 7.11
N PRO A 79 5.58 8.40 6.58
CA PRO A 79 5.73 8.72 5.17
C PRO A 79 5.53 7.48 4.29
N THR A 80 4.73 7.60 3.24
CA THR A 80 4.53 6.58 2.21
C THR A 80 4.09 7.22 0.90
N ASP A 81 4.27 6.49 -0.19
CA ASP A 81 4.02 6.89 -1.58
C ASP A 81 3.87 5.63 -2.44
N LEU A 82 3.44 5.79 -3.69
CA LEU A 82 3.16 4.64 -4.57
C LEU A 82 4.43 3.84 -4.91
N SER A 83 5.61 4.46 -5.00
CA SER A 83 6.86 3.72 -5.24
C SER A 83 7.29 2.90 -4.02
N THR A 84 6.99 3.38 -2.81
CA THR A 84 7.23 2.64 -1.57
C THR A 84 6.30 1.43 -1.48
N ILE A 85 5.01 1.60 -1.76
CA ILE A 85 4.02 0.50 -1.78
C ILE A 85 4.38 -0.53 -2.85
N HIS A 86 4.74 -0.06 -4.06
CA HIS A 86 5.21 -0.91 -5.16
C HIS A 86 6.39 -1.80 -4.72
N LYS A 87 7.46 -1.20 -4.20
CA LYS A 87 8.65 -1.93 -3.70
C LYS A 87 8.30 -2.93 -2.61
N ARG A 88 7.34 -2.62 -1.75
CA ARG A 88 6.87 -3.53 -0.70
C ARG A 88 6.12 -4.73 -1.26
N LEU A 89 5.33 -4.55 -2.32
CA LEU A 89 4.67 -5.66 -3.03
C LEU A 89 5.71 -6.57 -3.71
N GLU A 90 6.72 -5.98 -4.37
CA GLU A 90 7.83 -6.74 -4.98
C GLU A 90 8.54 -7.61 -3.94
N ASN A 91 8.78 -7.07 -2.75
CA ASN A 91 9.46 -7.75 -1.64
C ASN A 91 8.52 -8.58 -0.75
N ARG A 92 7.25 -8.77 -1.12
CA ARG A 92 6.25 -9.54 -0.35
C ARG A 92 6.14 -9.09 1.12
N TYR A 93 6.32 -7.79 1.34
CA TYR A 93 6.37 -7.17 2.67
C TYR A 93 5.05 -7.30 3.43
N TYR A 94 3.92 -7.15 2.74
CA TYR A 94 2.63 -7.25 3.38
C TYR A 94 2.35 -8.69 3.78
N ARG A 95 1.93 -8.88 5.04
CA ARG A 95 1.44 -10.17 5.48
C ARG A 95 0.03 -10.43 4.93
N ARG A 96 -0.82 -9.40 4.92
CA ARG A 96 -2.26 -9.48 4.61
C ARG A 96 -2.67 -8.36 3.67
N ILE A 97 -3.67 -8.61 2.84
CA ILE A 97 -4.23 -7.59 1.92
C ILE A 97 -4.76 -6.35 2.68
N SER A 98 -5.26 -6.53 3.90
CA SER A 98 -5.72 -5.43 4.75
C SER A 98 -4.59 -4.48 5.17
N ALA A 99 -3.36 -4.97 5.32
CA ALA A 99 -2.20 -4.13 5.62
C ALA A 99 -1.80 -3.26 4.40
N LEU A 100 -1.87 -3.83 3.20
CA LEU A 100 -1.71 -3.09 1.95
C LEU A 100 -2.78 -2.00 1.82
N MET A 101 -4.06 -2.34 1.98
CA MET A 101 -5.15 -1.36 1.90
C MET A 101 -5.03 -0.26 2.96
N TRP A 102 -4.55 -0.58 4.16
CA TRP A 102 -4.29 0.40 5.20
C TRP A 102 -3.23 1.42 4.76
N GLU A 103 -2.12 0.96 4.19
CA GLU A 103 -1.07 1.86 3.71
C GLU A 103 -1.53 2.71 2.53
N VAL A 104 -2.32 2.15 1.61
CA VAL A 104 -2.94 2.92 0.52
C VAL A 104 -3.80 4.07 1.07
N ARG A 105 -4.64 3.82 2.09
CA ARG A 105 -5.41 4.90 2.77
C ARG A 105 -4.50 5.94 3.41
N TYR A 106 -3.32 5.54 3.82
CA TYR A 106 -2.37 6.41 4.49
C TYR A 106 -1.77 7.46 3.55
N VAL A 107 -1.73 7.21 2.23
CA VAL A 107 -1.34 8.21 1.22
C VAL A 107 -2.29 9.43 1.27
N GLU A 108 -3.61 9.19 1.26
CA GLU A 108 -4.63 10.24 1.38
C GLU A 108 -4.63 10.87 2.78
N HIS A 109 -4.46 10.06 3.82
CA HIS A 109 -4.31 10.58 5.19
C HIS A 109 -3.14 11.58 5.29
N ASN A 110 -1.96 11.22 4.79
CA ASN A 110 -0.79 12.09 4.80
C ASN A 110 -1.01 13.37 4.00
N ALA A 111 -1.66 13.27 2.83
CA ALA A 111 -2.00 14.43 2.04
C ALA A 111 -2.89 15.41 2.82
N ARG A 112 -3.94 14.91 3.50
CA ARG A 112 -4.83 15.73 4.35
C ARG A 112 -4.15 16.29 5.60
N THR A 113 -3.22 15.54 6.18
CA THR A 113 -2.52 15.95 7.41
C THR A 113 -1.54 17.08 7.14
N PHE A 114 -0.86 17.06 5.99
CA PHE A 114 0.19 18.04 5.68
C PHE A 114 -0.32 19.24 4.87
N ASN A 115 -1.32 19.06 3.99
CA ASN A 115 -1.76 20.09 3.06
C ASN A 115 -3.13 20.67 3.44
N GLU A 116 -3.45 21.84 2.89
CA GLU A 116 -4.76 22.49 3.09
C GLU A 116 -5.91 21.58 2.62
N PRO A 117 -7.02 21.44 3.39
CA PRO A 117 -8.08 20.46 3.14
C PRO A 117 -8.73 20.53 1.74
N GLN A 118 -8.75 21.70 1.11
CA GLN A 118 -9.37 21.93 -0.21
C GLN A 118 -8.33 22.06 -1.33
N SER A 119 -7.07 21.75 -1.05
CA SER A 119 -6.00 21.82 -2.04
C SER A 119 -6.15 20.74 -3.12
N PRO A 120 -5.72 21.02 -4.37
CA PRO A 120 -5.75 20.03 -5.44
C PRO A 120 -5.03 18.72 -5.12
N ILE A 121 -3.94 18.77 -4.33
CA ILE A 121 -3.20 17.56 -3.93
C ILE A 121 -4.02 16.66 -3.00
N VAL A 122 -4.83 17.22 -2.09
CA VAL A 122 -5.74 16.44 -1.24
C VAL A 122 -6.83 15.78 -2.07
N ALA A 123 -7.43 16.52 -3.02
CA ALA A 123 -8.47 15.99 -3.90
C ALA A 123 -7.93 14.85 -4.80
N THR A 124 -6.74 15.03 -5.39
CA THR A 124 -6.10 14.00 -6.22
C THR A 124 -5.64 12.80 -5.40
N ALA A 125 -5.16 12.99 -4.16
CA ALA A 125 -4.84 11.89 -3.26
C ALA A 125 -6.05 10.98 -3.03
N LYS A 126 -7.22 11.59 -2.74
CA LYS A 126 -8.47 10.86 -2.58
C LYS A 126 -8.83 10.03 -3.81
N VAL A 127 -8.76 10.62 -5.00
CA VAL A 127 -9.04 9.94 -6.27
C VAL A 127 -8.13 8.73 -6.45
N VAL A 128 -6.81 8.92 -6.30
CA VAL A 128 -5.81 7.85 -6.45
C VAL A 128 -6.06 6.71 -5.46
N THR A 129 -6.28 7.03 -4.18
CA THR A 129 -6.53 5.99 -3.17
C THR A 129 -7.86 5.29 -3.36
N ASP A 130 -8.92 6.00 -3.74
CA ASP A 130 -10.23 5.39 -3.97
C ASP A 130 -10.21 4.41 -5.16
N ILE A 131 -9.47 4.74 -6.23
CA ILE A 131 -9.28 3.82 -7.37
C ILE A 131 -8.50 2.58 -6.93
N LEU A 132 -7.36 2.77 -6.26
CA LEU A 132 -6.51 1.66 -5.86
C LEU A 132 -7.20 0.76 -4.82
N LEU A 133 -7.97 1.33 -3.89
CA LEU A 133 -8.75 0.56 -2.91
C LEU A 133 -9.88 -0.24 -3.56
N ARG A 134 -10.57 0.32 -4.55
CA ARG A 134 -11.57 -0.43 -5.33
C ARG A 134 -10.91 -1.57 -6.12
N TYR A 135 -9.78 -1.27 -6.76
CA TYR A 135 -9.02 -2.26 -7.52
C TYR A 135 -8.52 -3.42 -6.64
N ILE A 136 -8.00 -3.13 -5.45
CA ILE A 136 -7.55 -4.15 -4.48
C ILE A 136 -8.74 -4.90 -3.87
N GLY A 137 -9.83 -4.19 -3.56
CA GLY A 137 -11.02 -4.77 -2.92
C GLY A 137 -11.86 -5.68 -3.83
N ASP A 138 -11.74 -5.52 -5.14
CA ASP A 138 -12.39 -6.35 -6.15
C ASP A 138 -11.33 -7.07 -7.01
N GLN A 139 -11.02 -8.31 -6.63
CA GLN A 139 -10.03 -9.14 -7.33
C GLN A 139 -10.48 -9.57 -8.73
N SER A 140 -11.75 -9.37 -9.10
CA SER A 140 -12.22 -9.58 -10.47
C SER A 140 -11.92 -8.39 -11.40
N CYS A 141 -11.55 -7.24 -10.84
CA CYS A 141 -11.20 -6.07 -11.61
C CYS A 141 -9.80 -6.22 -12.24
N THR A 142 -9.75 -6.21 -13.57
CA THR A 142 -8.50 -6.36 -14.35
C THR A 142 -8.02 -5.05 -14.96
N ASP A 143 -8.88 -4.04 -15.08
CA ASP A 143 -8.57 -2.74 -15.69
C ASP A 143 -8.75 -1.59 -14.69
N ILE A 144 -7.64 -1.13 -14.10
CA ILE A 144 -7.62 -0.01 -13.17
C ILE A 144 -7.91 1.34 -13.86
N LEU A 145 -7.64 1.46 -15.16
CA LEU A 145 -7.87 2.69 -15.92
C LEU A 145 -9.37 2.88 -16.19
N ASP A 146 -10.11 1.79 -16.39
CA ASP A 146 -11.57 1.83 -16.45
C ASP A 146 -12.18 2.38 -15.13
N LEU A 147 -11.65 1.96 -13.97
CA LEU A 147 -12.05 2.54 -12.68
C LEU A 147 -11.77 4.05 -12.60
N TYR A 148 -10.61 4.49 -13.09
CA TYR A 148 -10.26 5.91 -13.15
C TYR A 148 -11.25 6.70 -14.03
N HIS A 149 -11.55 6.20 -15.23
CA HIS A 149 -12.47 6.85 -16.16
C HIS A 149 -13.90 6.91 -15.62
N LYS A 150 -14.38 5.82 -15.00
CA LYS A 150 -15.69 5.80 -14.33
C LYS A 150 -15.78 6.84 -13.22
N LEU A 151 -14.80 6.87 -12.33
CA LEU A 151 -14.78 7.84 -11.23
C LEU A 151 -14.70 9.29 -11.72
N ARG A 152 -13.92 9.55 -12.77
CA ARG A 152 -13.86 10.87 -13.43
C ARG A 152 -15.20 11.29 -14.02
N SER A 153 -15.94 10.35 -14.61
CA SER A 153 -17.27 10.62 -15.17
C SER A 153 -18.30 10.94 -14.09
N GLU A 154 -18.28 10.22 -12.97
CA GLU A 154 -19.17 10.44 -11.82
C GLU A 154 -18.94 11.81 -11.18
N VAL A 155 -17.67 12.19 -10.97
CA VAL A 155 -17.31 13.52 -10.44
C VAL A 155 -17.75 14.64 -11.38
N SER A 156 -17.69 14.42 -12.69
CA SER A 156 -18.12 15.42 -13.68
C SER A 156 -19.64 15.54 -13.77
N SER A 157 -20.40 14.48 -13.47
CA SER A 157 -21.87 14.49 -13.43
C SER A 157 -22.47 14.95 -12.09
N GLY A 158 -21.71 14.85 -10.99
CA GLY A 158 -22.17 15.23 -9.65
C GLY A 158 -21.97 16.70 -9.28
N GLY A 159 -21.41 17.51 -10.19
CA GLY A 159 -21.11 18.94 -9.97
C GLY A 159 -22.22 19.92 -10.35
N GLU A 160 -23.41 19.45 -10.75
CA GLU A 160 -24.54 20.30 -11.20
C GLU A 160 -25.62 20.56 -10.13
N GLU A 161 -25.41 20.14 -8.87
CA GLU A 161 -26.32 20.50 -7.77
C GLU A 161 -25.56 21.21 -6.63
N VAL A 162 -25.55 22.56 -6.66
CA VAL A 162 -25.95 23.54 -5.61
C VAL A 162 -25.90 24.95 -6.20
#